data_AF-A0A0M4EXV7-F1
#
_entry.id   AF-A0A0M4EXV7-F1
#
_cell.length_a   1.000
_cell.length_b   1.000
_cell.length_c   1.000
_cell.angle_alpha   90.00
_cell.angle_beta   90.00
_cell.angle_gamma   90.00
#
_symmetry.space_group_name_H-M   'P 1'
#
loop_
_entity.id
_entity.type
_entity.pdbx_description
1 polymer ?
#
loop_
_entity_poly.entity_id
_entity_poly.type
_entity_poly.pdbx_seq_one_letter_code
_entity_poly.pdbx_strand_id
1 'polypeptide(L)'
;AAYEVPKANIEVFYPKGFQVSIPHDKGITLFAFHGKLNEEMEGLEAGTWARDIVKVKNGRWTFRDRETRLKQGDVLYYWTYAIYKGLGYREDAGI
;
A
#
# COMPACT_ATOMS: atom_id res chain seq x y z
N ALA A 1 -22.11 1.69 -9.69
CA ALA A 1 -20.66 1.67 -9.96
C ALA A 1 -20.03 0.57 -9.13
N ALA A 2 -19.05 -0.15 -9.68
CA ALA A 2 -18.19 -1.03 -8.90
C ALA A 2 -17.30 -0.17 -7.99
N TYR A 3 -16.92 -0.68 -6.82
CA TYR A 3 -15.98 0.02 -5.94
C TYR A 3 -14.58 0.01 -6.56
N GLU A 4 -13.88 1.13 -6.47
CA GLU A 4 -12.48 1.28 -6.90
C GLU A 4 -11.62 1.52 -5.67
N VAL A 5 -10.50 0.81 -5.56
CA VAL A 5 -9.55 1.06 -4.45
C VAL A 5 -8.94 2.45 -4.67
N PRO A 6 -8.94 3.32 -3.64
CA PRO A 6 -8.27 4.60 -3.74
C PRO A 6 -6.78 4.42 -4.04
N LYS A 7 -6.23 5.27 -4.91
CA LYS A 7 -4.79 5.34 -5.15
C LYS A 7 -4.04 5.52 -3.84
N ALA A 8 -3.02 4.69 -3.61
CA ALA A 8 -2.20 4.79 -2.42
C ALA A 8 -1.43 6.12 -2.34
N ASN A 9 -1.40 6.72 -1.15
CA ASN A 9 -0.53 7.84 -0.82
C ASN A 9 0.76 7.33 -0.20
N ILE A 10 1.91 7.72 -0.77
CA ILE A 10 3.24 7.36 -0.29
C ILE A 10 3.88 8.60 0.32
N GLU A 11 4.33 8.49 1.58
CA GLU A 11 5.10 9.52 2.26
C GLU A 11 6.44 8.95 2.71
N VAL A 12 7.53 9.61 2.30
CA VAL A 12 8.89 9.23 2.66
C VAL A 12 9.37 10.08 3.83
N PHE A 13 9.98 9.45 4.82
CA PHE A 13 10.50 10.12 6.01
C PHE A 13 12.03 10.19 5.99
N TYR A 14 12.57 11.29 6.50
CA TYR A 14 14.00 11.47 6.71
C TYR A 14 14.36 11.25 8.19
N PRO A 15 15.45 10.54 8.53
CA PRO A 15 16.47 9.96 7.62
C PRO A 15 16.15 8.56 7.10
N LYS A 16 15.01 7.97 7.51
CA LYS A 16 14.57 6.64 7.12
C LYS A 16 13.08 6.46 7.38
N GLY A 17 12.52 5.44 6.74
CA GLY A 17 11.14 5.02 6.83
C GLY A 17 10.27 5.65 5.75
N PHE A 18 9.14 5.00 5.50
CA PHE A 18 8.08 5.51 4.65
C PHE A 18 6.75 4.93 5.11
N GLN A 19 5.65 5.52 4.67
CA GLN A 19 4.33 4.94 4.85
C GLN A 19 3.57 4.92 3.54
N VAL A 20 2.70 3.93 3.42
CA VAL A 20 1.76 3.78 2.31
C VAL A 20 0.37 3.71 2.90
N SER A 21 -0.55 4.53 2.40
CA SER A 21 -1.89 4.60 2.98
C SER A 21 -2.99 4.94 1.99
N ILE A 22 -4.19 4.42 2.27
CA ILE A 22 -5.44 4.80 1.61
C ILE A 22 -6.41 5.41 2.64
N PRO A 23 -7.32 6.32 2.23
CA PRO A 23 -8.42 6.76 3.09
C PRO A 23 -9.32 5.59 3.47
N HIS A 24 -9.95 5.67 4.63
CA HIS A 24 -10.96 4.72 5.05
C HIS A 24 -12.32 5.06 4.47
N ASP A 25 -12.94 4.08 3.83
CA ASP A 25 -14.36 4.11 3.46
C ASP A 25 -15.17 3.13 4.29
N LYS A 26 -16.41 3.52 4.61
CA LYS A 26 -17.34 2.66 5.33
C LYS A 26 -17.62 1.39 4.51
N GLY A 27 -17.10 0.27 5.01
CA GLY A 27 -17.20 -1.04 4.35
C GLY A 27 -15.85 -1.67 4.03
N ILE A 28 -14.75 -0.92 4.08
CA ILE A 28 -13.42 -1.52 4.04
C ILE A 28 -13.18 -2.27 5.35
N THR A 29 -12.73 -3.52 5.27
CA THR A 29 -12.39 -4.35 6.43
C THR A 29 -10.94 -4.79 6.47
N LEU A 30 -10.22 -4.66 5.34
CA LEU A 30 -8.80 -4.99 5.22
C LEU A 30 -8.19 -4.14 4.12
N PHE A 31 -6.94 -3.74 4.31
CA PHE A 31 -6.05 -3.20 3.30
C PHE A 31 -4.75 -4.00 3.30
N ALA A 32 -4.22 -4.37 2.14
CA ALA A 32 -2.94 -5.03 2.00
C ALA A 32 -2.03 -4.20 1.08
N PHE A 33 -0.75 -4.13 1.45
CA PHE A 33 0.29 -3.50 0.65
C PHE A 33 1.35 -4.53 0.30
N HIS A 34 1.67 -4.58 -1.00
CA HIS A 34 2.72 -5.41 -1.57
C HIS A 34 3.64 -4.56 -2.43
N GLY A 35 4.96 -4.61 -2.21
CA GLY A 35 5.88 -3.80 -3.00
C GLY A 35 7.34 -4.18 -2.92
N LYS A 36 8.12 -3.61 -3.84
CA LYS A 36 9.56 -3.79 -4.03
C LYS A 36 10.23 -2.46 -4.37
N LEU A 37 11.50 -2.32 -4.00
CA LEU A 37 12.30 -1.13 -4.27
C LEU A 37 13.23 -1.38 -5.45
N ASN A 38 13.19 -0.50 -6.45
CA ASN A 38 14.05 -0.54 -7.64
C ASN A 38 13.98 -1.85 -8.43
N GLU A 39 12.89 -2.60 -8.28
CA GLU A 39 12.64 -3.86 -8.96
C GLU A 39 11.13 -3.98 -9.23
N GLU A 40 10.77 -4.24 -10.49
CA GLU A 40 9.36 -4.38 -10.89
C GLU A 40 8.67 -5.55 -10.19
N MET A 41 7.35 -5.46 -10.09
CA MET A 41 6.51 -6.55 -9.57
C MET A 41 6.20 -7.56 -10.68
N GLU A 42 6.47 -8.84 -10.44
CA GLU A 42 6.01 -9.93 -11.31
C GLU A 42 4.56 -10.30 -10.99
N GLY A 43 3.62 -9.57 -11.59
CA GLY A 43 2.19 -9.78 -11.37
C GLY A 43 1.76 -9.48 -9.93
N LEU A 44 1.09 -10.43 -9.27
CA LEU A 44 0.62 -10.31 -7.88
C LEU A 44 1.55 -11.03 -6.89
N GLU A 45 2.86 -10.97 -7.15
CA GLU A 45 3.85 -11.51 -6.22
C GLU A 45 3.81 -10.79 -4.87
N ALA A 46 4.31 -11.45 -3.83
CA ALA A 46 4.32 -10.89 -2.48
C ALA A 46 5.18 -9.63 -2.37
N GLY A 47 6.31 -9.56 -3.08
CA GLY A 47 7.29 -8.49 -2.97
C GLY A 47 8.10 -8.51 -1.67
N THR A 48 8.98 -7.53 -1.51
CA THR A 48 9.82 -7.36 -0.30
C THR A 48 8.97 -6.97 0.92
N TRP A 49 8.01 -6.07 0.71
CA TRP A 49 6.99 -5.75 1.70
C TRP A 49 5.70 -6.45 1.31
N ALA A 50 5.16 -7.23 2.24
CA ALA A 50 3.89 -7.94 2.09
C ALA A 50 3.17 -7.91 3.44
N ARG A 51 2.19 -7.03 3.60
CA ARG A 51 1.52 -6.82 4.90
C ARG A 51 0.05 -6.50 4.76
N ASP A 52 -0.74 -7.19 5.57
CA ASP A 52 -2.14 -6.88 5.85
C ASP A 52 -2.25 -5.85 6.99
N ILE A 53 -3.14 -4.89 6.78
CA ILE A 53 -3.53 -3.85 7.71
C ILE A 53 -4.98 -4.09 8.05
N VAL A 54 -5.22 -4.55 9.28
CA VAL A 54 -6.54 -4.99 9.78
C VAL A 54 -7.22 -3.95 10.68
N LYS A 55 -6.59 -2.79 10.88
CA LYS A 55 -7.12 -1.71 11.72
C LYS A 55 -6.89 -0.36 11.07
N VAL A 56 -7.96 0.42 10.93
CA VAL A 56 -7.91 1.83 10.58
C VAL A 56 -7.41 2.65 11.76
N LYS A 57 -6.58 3.67 11.50
CA LYS A 57 -6.16 4.68 12.48
C LYS A 57 -6.30 6.06 11.86
N ASN A 58 -6.92 6.98 12.59
CA ASN A 58 -7.12 8.37 12.14
C ASN A 58 -7.71 8.48 10.73
N GLY A 59 -8.69 7.62 10.41
CA GLY A 59 -9.37 7.60 9.11
C GLY A 59 -8.54 7.03 7.95
N ARG A 60 -7.42 6.34 8.22
CA ARG A 60 -6.56 5.76 7.18
C ARG A 60 -6.16 4.32 7.48
N TRP A 61 -5.97 3.54 6.42
CA TRP A 61 -5.29 2.26 6.45
C TRP A 61 -3.83 2.51 6.10
N THR A 62 -2.90 2.15 6.98
CA THR A 62 -1.50 2.55 6.82
C THR A 62 -0.55 1.39 7.05
N PHE A 63 0.18 1.02 6.00
CA PHE A 63 1.44 0.30 6.12
C PHE A 63 2.54 1.30 6.49
N ARG A 64 3.46 0.91 7.38
CA ARG A 64 4.57 1.75 7.80
C ARG A 64 5.84 0.95 7.97
N ASP A 65 6.87 1.31 7.21
CA ASP A 65 8.25 0.90 7.40
C ASP A 65 9.01 2.01 8.14
N ARG A 66 9.83 1.66 9.12
CA ARG A 66 10.60 2.64 9.93
C ARG A 66 12.10 2.57 9.68
N GLU A 67 12.56 1.62 8.87
CA GLU A 67 13.95 1.23 8.76
C GLU A 67 14.55 1.53 7.39
N THR A 68 13.76 1.39 6.32
CA THR A 68 14.24 1.58 4.93
C THR A 68 14.74 3.00 4.70
N ARG A 69 15.96 3.13 4.20
CA ARG A 69 16.54 4.41 3.80
C ARG A 69 16.36 4.61 2.30
N LEU A 70 15.31 5.34 1.93
CA LEU A 70 15.05 5.71 0.55
C LEU A 70 15.95 6.88 0.14
N LYS A 71 16.40 6.86 -1.11
CA LYS A 71 17.22 7.89 -1.73
C LYS A 71 16.44 8.54 -2.88
N GLN A 72 16.83 9.75 -3.23
CA GLN A 72 16.29 10.39 -4.42
C GLN A 72 16.64 9.53 -5.66
N GLY A 73 15.63 9.26 -6.48
CA GLY A 73 15.74 8.41 -7.66
C GLY A 73 15.39 6.95 -7.41
N ASP A 74 15.21 6.52 -6.15
CA ASP A 74 14.63 5.21 -5.88
C ASP A 74 13.17 5.17 -6.36
N VAL A 75 12.74 4.02 -6.87
CA VAL A 75 11.40 3.75 -7.42
C VAL A 75 10.74 2.65 -6.59
N LEU A 76 9.51 2.87 -6.14
CA LEU A 76 8.74 1.90 -5.38
C LEU A 76 7.68 1.27 -6.29
N TYR A 77 7.88 0.02 -6.70
CA TYR A 77 6.90 -0.74 -7.46
C TYR A 77 5.95 -1.46 -6.50
N TYR A 78 4.65 -1.37 -6.74
CA TYR A 78 3.67 -1.93 -5.80
C TYR A 78 2.34 -2.32 -6.43
N TRP A 79 1.58 -3.12 -5.69
CA TRP A 79 0.14 -3.27 -5.84
C TRP A 79 -0.53 -3.22 -4.46
N THR A 80 -1.79 -2.80 -4.43
CA THR A 80 -2.58 -2.78 -3.19
C THR A 80 -3.87 -3.54 -3.33
N TYR A 81 -4.40 -4.03 -2.21
CA TYR A 81 -5.66 -4.74 -2.17
C TYR A 81 -6.50 -4.26 -1.01
N ALA A 82 -7.81 -4.18 -1.21
CA ALA A 82 -8.77 -3.84 -0.18
C ALA A 82 -9.96 -4.80 -0.22
N ILE A 83 -10.41 -5.24 0.97
CA ILE A 83 -11.69 -5.92 1.10
C ILE A 83 -12.74 -4.86 1.40
N TYR A 84 -13.62 -4.59 0.45
CA TYR A 84 -14.76 -3.70 0.58
C TYR A 84 -16.06 -4.49 0.55
N LYS A 85 -16.82 -4.45 1.65
CA LYS A 85 -18.09 -5.18 1.82
C LYS A 85 -17.97 -6.67 1.48
N GLY A 86 -16.85 -7.28 1.86
CA GLY A 86 -16.57 -8.71 1.64
C GLY A 86 -16.04 -9.07 0.25
N LEU A 87 -15.90 -8.09 -0.66
CA LEU A 87 -15.35 -8.29 -2.00
C LEU A 87 -13.95 -7.69 -2.11
N GLY A 88 -13.09 -8.37 -2.86
CA GLY A 88 -11.72 -7.96 -3.12
C GLY A 88 -11.59 -6.99 -4.28
N TYR A 89 -10.87 -5.90 -4.07
CA TYR A 89 -10.54 -4.91 -5.08
C TYR A 89 -9.05 -4.56 -4.98
N ARG A 90 -8.45 -4.12 -6.07
CA ARG A 90 -7.01 -3.85 -6.13
C ARG A 90 -6.65 -2.63 -6.96
N GLU A 91 -5.52 -2.03 -6.59
CA GLU A 91 -4.77 -1.10 -7.41
C GLU A 91 -3.55 -1.87 -7.94
N ASP A 92 -3.46 -2.04 -9.26
CA ASP A 92 -2.35 -2.74 -9.91
C ASP A 92 -1.33 -1.75 -10.49
N ALA A 93 -0.10 -2.22 -10.70
CA ALA A 93 0.95 -1.51 -11.42
C ALA A 93 1.26 -0.09 -10.90
N GLY A 94 1.29 0.06 -9.57
CA GLY A 94 1.72 1.28 -8.90
C GLY A 94 3.23 1.51 -9.04
N ILE A 95 3.61 2.78 -9.25
CA ILE A 95 4.99 3.28 -9.35
C ILE A 95 5.12 4.65 -8.69
#